data_AF-A0A536EUU8-F1
#
_entry.id   AF-A0A536EUU8-F1
#
_cell.length_a   1.000
_cell.length_b   1.000
_cell.length_c   1.000
_cell.angle_alpha   90.00
_cell.angle_beta   90.00
_cell.angle_gamma   90.00
#
_symmetry.space_group_name_H-M   'P 1'
#
loop_
_entity.id
_entity.type
_entity.pdbx_description
1 polymer ?
#
loop_
_entity_poly.entity_id
_entity_poly.type
_entity_poly.pdbx_seq_one_letter_code
_entity_poly.pdbx_strand_id
1 'polypeptide(L)'
;MIKVAVMLPATISDTGEFLAEVRALEAAGADMIGLEGDGPEQQILAGAIAAVTERVRLLIAAPEPAAILQQLSSGRVVVGEPEGETWVKIPIPPDKSAWAATLAEHEGAGATGVIVAWDPRLIDLLRNPEPDDRSDLLMSTG
;
A
#
# COMPACT_ATOMS: atom_id res chain seq x y z
N MET A 1 3.97 14.09 -4.77
CA MET A 1 3.06 12.97 -4.47
C MET A 1 3.80 12.03 -3.55
N ILE A 2 3.38 12.01 -2.30
CA ILE A 2 3.87 11.09 -1.28
C ILE A 2 3.51 9.63 -1.61
N LYS A 3 4.40 8.69 -1.31
CA LYS A 3 4.20 7.26 -1.58
C LYS A 3 3.25 6.61 -0.58
N VAL A 4 2.62 5.50 -0.94
CA VAL A 4 1.69 4.77 -0.04
C VAL A 4 2.09 3.31 0.13
N ALA A 5 2.29 2.91 1.37
CA ALA A 5 2.51 1.52 1.77
C ALA A 5 1.28 0.98 2.49
N VAL A 6 0.90 -0.27 2.18
CA VAL A 6 -0.25 -0.94 2.77
C VAL A 6 0.20 -2.12 3.61
N MET A 7 -0.19 -2.15 4.88
CA MET A 7 0.03 -3.26 5.80
C MET A 7 -1.18 -4.17 5.81
N LEU A 8 -1.06 -5.35 5.20
CA LEU A 8 -2.09 -6.37 5.21
C LEU A 8 -2.03 -7.19 6.51
N PRO A 9 -3.17 -7.62 7.07
CA PRO A 9 -3.17 -8.64 8.09
C PRO A 9 -2.64 -9.95 7.51
N ALA A 10 -1.86 -10.70 8.31
CA ALA A 10 -1.32 -11.99 7.88
C ALA A 10 -2.31 -13.16 8.06
N THR A 11 -3.60 -12.91 7.87
CA THR A 11 -4.66 -13.92 8.01
C THR A 11 -5.32 -14.17 6.67
N ILE A 12 -5.32 -15.43 6.24
CA ILE A 12 -5.99 -15.87 5.01
C ILE A 12 -7.22 -16.69 5.40
N SER A 13 -8.41 -16.14 5.16
CA SER A 13 -9.65 -16.92 5.18
C SER A 13 -9.94 -17.54 3.81
N ASP A 14 -9.68 -16.79 2.74
CA ASP A 14 -9.79 -17.23 1.34
C ASP A 14 -8.56 -16.78 0.56
N THR A 15 -7.85 -17.72 -0.06
CA THR A 15 -6.62 -17.44 -0.80
C THR A 15 -6.87 -16.68 -2.10
N GLY A 16 -7.98 -16.98 -2.80
CA GLY A 16 -8.32 -16.32 -4.06
C GLY A 16 -8.67 -14.86 -3.83
N GLU A 17 -9.44 -14.57 -2.78
CA GLU A 17 -9.77 -13.21 -2.34
C GLU A 17 -8.51 -12.43 -1.97
N PHE A 18 -7.66 -12.99 -1.09
CA PHE A 18 -6.42 -12.36 -0.67
C PHE A 18 -5.50 -11.98 -1.85
N LEU A 19 -5.28 -12.91 -2.79
CA LEU A 19 -4.42 -12.63 -3.96
C LEU A 19 -5.07 -11.63 -4.92
N ALA A 20 -6.40 -11.61 -5.02
CA ALA A 20 -7.12 -10.60 -5.79
C ALA A 20 -7.00 -9.21 -5.16
N GLU A 21 -7.09 -9.09 -3.83
CA GLU A 21 -6.89 -7.84 -3.09
C GLU A 21 -5.47 -7.29 -3.30
N VAL A 22 -4.45 -8.15 -3.18
CA VAL A 22 -3.05 -7.78 -3.43
C VAL A 22 -2.85 -7.22 -4.84
N ARG A 23 -3.41 -7.88 -5.86
CA ARG A 23 -3.38 -7.39 -7.24
C ARG A 23 -4.16 -6.08 -7.41
N ALA A 24 -5.29 -5.94 -6.71
CA ALA A 24 -6.09 -4.72 -6.76
C ALA A 24 -5.37 -3.53 -6.12
N LEU A 25 -4.63 -3.74 -5.02
CA LEU A 25 -3.77 -2.74 -4.39
C LEU A 25 -2.64 -2.29 -5.32
N GLU A 26 -1.93 -3.23 -5.95
CA GLU A 26 -0.90 -2.90 -6.93
C GLU A 26 -1.46 -2.16 -8.16
N ALA A 27 -2.64 -2.55 -8.62
CA ALA A 27 -3.34 -1.88 -9.72
C ALA A 27 -3.84 -0.48 -9.32
N ALA A 28 -4.21 -0.30 -8.06
CA ALA A 28 -4.64 0.99 -7.50
C ALA A 28 -3.48 1.96 -7.26
N GLY A 29 -2.23 1.47 -7.28
CA GLY A 29 -1.04 2.31 -7.17
C GLY A 29 -0.35 2.30 -5.82
N ALA A 30 -0.58 1.27 -4.98
CA ALA A 30 0.24 1.07 -3.79
C ALA A 30 1.73 0.95 -4.18
N ASP A 31 2.60 1.73 -3.52
CA ASP A 31 4.04 1.71 -3.74
C ASP A 31 4.71 0.52 -3.05
N MET A 32 4.12 0.06 -1.96
CA MET A 32 4.66 -0.98 -1.11
C MET A 32 3.54 -1.76 -0.41
N ILE A 33 3.71 -3.06 -0.26
CA ILE A 33 2.82 -3.92 0.52
C ILE A 33 3.66 -4.66 1.55
N GLY A 34 3.22 -4.64 2.80
CA GLY A 34 3.78 -5.40 3.90
C GLY A 34 2.73 -6.26 4.58
N LEU A 35 3.18 -7.12 5.48
CA LEU A 35 2.33 -7.99 6.30
C LEU A 35 2.55 -7.69 7.78
N GLU A 36 1.50 -7.77 8.58
CA GLU A 36 1.61 -7.69 10.03
C GLU A 36 2.30 -8.94 10.60
N GLY A 37 3.32 -8.72 11.45
CA GLY A 37 4.15 -9.79 12.02
C GLY A 37 5.39 -10.12 11.18
N ASP A 38 6.22 -11.03 11.68
CA ASP A 38 7.52 -11.39 11.11
C ASP A 38 7.78 -12.92 11.11
N GLY A 39 6.73 -13.71 11.33
CA GLY A 39 6.79 -15.16 11.43
C GLY A 39 6.86 -15.90 10.08
N PRO A 40 6.99 -17.23 10.12
CA PRO A 40 7.04 -18.08 8.92
C PRO A 40 5.83 -17.91 7.99
N GLU A 41 4.64 -17.71 8.55
CA GLU A 41 3.41 -17.51 7.78
C GLU A 41 3.47 -16.25 6.92
N GLN A 42 4.01 -15.15 7.47
CA GLN A 42 4.24 -13.90 6.74
C GLN A 42 5.27 -14.07 5.63
N GLN A 43 6.30 -14.89 5.84
CA GLN A 43 7.30 -15.17 4.82
C GLN A 43 6.71 -15.96 3.64
N ILE A 44 5.85 -16.96 3.92
CA ILE A 44 5.12 -17.71 2.90
C ILE A 44 4.20 -16.78 2.11
N LEU A 45 3.45 -15.93 2.81
CA LEU A 45 2.55 -14.95 2.21
C LEU A 45 3.30 -13.92 1.35
N ALA A 46 4.43 -13.40 1.82
CA ALA A 46 5.28 -12.49 1.05
C ALA A 46 5.76 -13.13 -0.25
N GLY A 47 6.07 -14.44 -0.23
CA GLY A 47 6.40 -15.21 -1.45
C GLY A 47 5.21 -15.31 -2.41
N ALA A 48 4.00 -15.54 -1.90
CA ALA A 48 2.79 -15.56 -2.72
C ALA A 48 2.50 -14.18 -3.34
N ILE A 49 2.62 -13.10 -2.55
CA ILE A 49 2.50 -11.72 -3.03
C ILE A 49 3.55 -11.44 -4.12
N ALA A 50 4.80 -11.84 -3.92
CA ALA A 50 5.88 -11.68 -4.89
C ALA A 50 5.53 -12.32 -6.25
N ALA A 51 4.93 -13.52 -6.23
CA ALA A 51 4.58 -14.27 -7.43
C ALA A 51 3.37 -13.70 -8.20
N VAL A 52 2.49 -12.92 -7.54
CA VAL A 52 1.28 -12.38 -8.17
C VAL A 52 1.35 -10.89 -8.48
N THR A 53 2.43 -10.23 -8.12
CA THR A 53 2.67 -8.81 -8.33
C THR A 53 3.89 -8.58 -9.22
N GLU A 54 3.98 -7.43 -9.86
CA GLU A 54 5.05 -7.13 -10.84
C GLU A 54 5.84 -5.86 -10.53
N ARG A 55 5.24 -4.92 -9.80
CA ARG A 55 5.75 -3.54 -9.63
C ARG A 55 5.83 -3.11 -8.17
N VAL A 56 4.87 -3.51 -7.34
CA VAL A 56 4.80 -3.06 -5.94
C VAL A 56 6.01 -3.56 -5.13
N ARG A 57 6.56 -2.72 -4.24
CA ARG A 57 7.64 -3.16 -3.33
C ARG A 57 7.09 -4.05 -2.23
N LEU A 58 7.89 -5.00 -1.75
CA LEU A 58 7.52 -5.94 -0.70
C LEU A 58 8.24 -5.57 0.59
N LEU A 59 7.50 -5.06 1.56
CA LEU A 59 8.03 -4.75 2.88
C LEU A 59 8.07 -6.03 3.72
N ILE A 60 9.26 -6.39 4.18
CA ILE A 60 9.46 -7.48 5.13
C ILE A 60 10.14 -6.95 6.40
N ALA A 61 9.72 -7.48 7.55
CA ALA A 61 10.27 -7.08 8.83
C ALA A 61 11.65 -7.70 9.12
N ALA A 62 11.93 -8.89 8.58
CA ALA A 62 13.15 -9.65 8.85
C ALA A 62 14.00 -9.86 7.57
N PRO A 63 15.34 -9.82 7.67
CA PRO A 63 16.26 -9.97 6.54
C PRO A 63 16.36 -11.41 6.00
N GLU A 64 15.90 -12.40 6.74
CA GLU A 64 15.75 -13.78 6.26
C GLU A 64 14.26 -14.05 6.05
N PRO A 65 13.81 -14.56 4.89
CA PRO A 65 14.55 -15.07 3.74
C PRO A 65 14.65 -14.05 2.58
N ALA A 66 15.22 -12.84 2.83
CA ALA A 66 15.20 -11.76 1.84
C ALA A 66 15.83 -12.16 0.51
N ALA A 67 16.85 -13.03 0.47
CA ALA A 67 17.49 -13.45 -0.78
C ALA A 67 16.53 -14.18 -1.75
N ILE A 68 15.73 -15.12 -1.23
CA ILE A 68 14.76 -15.86 -2.04
C ILE A 68 13.64 -14.92 -2.49
N LEU A 69 13.12 -14.10 -1.58
CA LEU A 69 12.08 -13.12 -1.91
C LEU A 69 12.59 -12.07 -2.90
N GLN A 70 13.85 -11.65 -2.82
CA GLN A 70 14.48 -10.75 -3.78
C GLN A 70 14.48 -11.38 -5.18
N GLN A 71 14.83 -12.67 -5.27
CA GLN A 71 14.82 -13.40 -6.53
C GLN A 71 13.39 -13.57 -7.09
N LEU A 72 12.44 -14.02 -6.25
CA LEU A 72 11.04 -14.21 -6.66
C LEU A 72 10.37 -12.91 -7.10
N SER A 73 10.66 -11.82 -6.39
CA SER A 73 10.09 -10.51 -6.68
C SER A 73 10.83 -9.76 -7.79
N SER A 74 11.90 -10.31 -8.38
CA SER A 74 12.76 -9.60 -9.33
C SER A 74 13.34 -8.29 -8.77
N GLY A 75 13.63 -8.28 -7.48
CA GLY A 75 14.40 -7.23 -6.83
C GLY A 75 13.60 -6.22 -6.01
N ARG A 76 12.33 -6.50 -5.68
CA ARG A 76 11.39 -5.54 -5.08
C ARG A 76 11.31 -5.61 -3.56
N VAL A 77 12.15 -6.40 -2.88
CA VAL A 77 12.11 -6.52 -1.41
C VAL A 77 12.74 -5.30 -0.75
N VAL A 78 12.06 -4.81 0.29
CA VAL A 78 12.53 -3.80 1.23
C VAL A 78 12.51 -4.42 2.62
N VAL A 79 13.63 -4.38 3.32
CA VAL A 79 13.74 -4.86 4.71
C VAL A 79 13.66 -3.66 5.64
N GLY A 80 12.65 -3.62 6.51
CA GLY A 80 12.42 -2.46 7.38
C GLY A 80 12.10 -1.19 6.58
N GLU A 81 12.65 -0.04 6.97
CA GLU A 81 12.40 1.21 6.24
C GLU A 81 13.43 1.38 5.09
N PRO A 82 12.99 1.77 3.87
CA PRO A 82 13.93 2.04 2.78
C PRO A 82 14.95 3.11 3.13
N GLU A 83 16.21 2.89 2.75
CA GLU A 83 17.28 3.86 2.98
C GLU A 83 16.98 5.20 2.26
N GLY A 84 17.09 6.30 3.00
CA GLY A 84 16.84 7.65 2.47
C GLY A 84 15.37 8.02 2.28
N GLU A 85 14.42 7.16 2.69
CA GLU A 85 13.00 7.47 2.70
C GLU A 85 12.48 7.60 4.14
N THR A 86 11.67 8.62 4.41
CA THR A 86 10.98 8.78 5.70
C THR A 86 9.54 8.31 5.58
N TRP A 87 9.17 7.27 6.33
CA TRP A 87 7.82 6.69 6.29
C TRP A 87 7.06 6.93 7.59
N VAL A 88 5.81 7.37 7.48
CA VAL A 88 4.97 7.70 8.64
C VAL A 88 3.74 6.80 8.68
N LYS A 89 3.51 6.11 9.80
CA LYS A 89 2.27 5.35 10.02
C LYS A 89 1.13 6.32 10.31
N ILE A 90 0.03 6.18 9.58
CA ILE A 90 -1.17 7.01 9.73
C ILE A 90 -2.41 6.12 9.93
N PRO A 91 -3.44 6.60 10.65
CA PRO A 91 -4.74 5.95 10.62
C PRO A 91 -5.36 6.05 9.23
N ILE A 92 -6.26 5.11 8.87
CA ILE A 92 -7.00 5.17 7.61
C ILE A 92 -7.91 6.41 7.63
N PRO A 93 -7.73 7.37 6.70
CA PRO A 93 -8.58 8.54 6.64
C PRO A 93 -10.04 8.16 6.32
N PRO A 94 -11.03 8.89 6.87
CA PRO A 94 -12.44 8.53 6.75
C PRO A 94 -12.99 8.67 5.32
N ASP A 95 -12.44 9.59 4.53
CA ASP A 95 -12.90 9.94 3.19
C ASP A 95 -11.76 10.50 2.31
N LYS A 96 -12.07 10.78 1.04
CA LYS A 96 -11.12 11.31 0.04
C LYS A 96 -10.54 12.69 0.39
N SER A 97 -11.34 13.56 1.01
CA SER A 97 -10.87 14.90 1.40
C SER A 97 -9.85 14.81 2.54
N ALA A 98 -10.14 13.97 3.53
CA ALA A 98 -9.22 13.69 4.61
C ALA A 98 -7.96 12.96 4.10
N TRP A 99 -8.11 12.03 3.14
CA TRP A 99 -7.00 11.37 2.47
C TRP A 99 -6.05 12.39 1.83
N ALA A 100 -6.55 13.25 0.94
CA ALA A 100 -5.75 14.27 0.28
C ALA A 100 -5.07 15.23 1.27
N ALA A 101 -5.80 15.68 2.30
CA ALA A 101 -5.26 16.57 3.32
C ALA A 101 -4.13 15.92 4.14
N THR A 102 -4.31 14.68 4.59
CA THR A 102 -3.29 13.94 5.34
C THR A 102 -2.06 13.66 4.50
N LEU A 103 -2.23 13.31 3.22
CA LEU A 103 -1.08 13.12 2.31
C LEU A 103 -0.30 14.43 2.11
N ALA A 104 -0.99 15.55 1.89
CA ALA A 104 -0.36 16.86 1.71
C ALA A 104 0.36 17.35 2.98
N GLU A 105 -0.22 17.11 4.15
CA GLU A 105 0.39 17.45 5.44
C GLU A 105 1.71 16.69 5.64
N HIS A 106 1.71 15.38 5.41
CA HIS A 106 2.92 14.56 5.58
C HIS A 106 3.96 14.85 4.50
N GLU A 107 3.56 15.13 3.26
CA GLU A 107 4.47 15.59 2.21
C GLU A 107 5.14 16.92 2.61
N GLY A 108 4.36 17.87 3.12
CA GLY A 108 4.86 19.16 3.61
C GLY A 108 5.77 19.05 4.83
N ALA A 109 5.58 18.01 5.66
CA ALA A 109 6.46 17.68 6.79
C ALA A 109 7.74 16.94 6.38
N GLY A 110 7.93 16.63 5.10
CA GLY A 110 9.11 15.97 4.57
C GLY A 110 9.06 14.43 4.59
N ALA A 111 7.88 13.83 4.80
CA ALA A 111 7.71 12.39 4.66
C ALA A 111 7.80 11.99 3.17
N THR A 112 8.49 10.90 2.89
CA THR A 112 8.57 10.30 1.55
C THR A 112 7.36 9.40 1.27
N GLY A 113 6.80 8.80 2.32
CA GLY A 113 5.65 7.91 2.21
C GLY A 113 4.84 7.80 3.49
N VAL A 114 3.62 7.31 3.35
CA VAL A 114 2.76 6.95 4.48
C VAL A 114 2.50 5.44 4.50
N ILE A 115 2.37 4.89 5.69
CA ILE A 115 2.03 3.48 5.91
C ILE A 115 0.63 3.43 6.52
N VAL A 116 -0.29 2.73 5.87
CA VAL A 116 -1.67 2.52 6.33
C VAL A 116 -1.96 1.05 6.54
N ALA A 117 -2.77 0.73 7.53
CA ALA A 117 -3.36 -0.59 7.66
C ALA A 117 -4.35 -0.83 6.50
N TRP A 118 -4.47 -2.09 6.08
CA TRP A 118 -5.45 -2.50 5.08
C TRP A 118 -6.87 -2.15 5.52
N ASP A 119 -7.63 -1.59 4.58
CA ASP A 119 -9.07 -1.33 4.67
C ASP A 119 -9.64 -1.45 3.26
N PRO A 120 -10.81 -2.11 3.07
CA PRO A 120 -11.42 -2.26 1.75
C PRO A 120 -11.63 -0.93 1.00
N ARG A 121 -11.83 0.18 1.72
CA ARG A 121 -11.99 1.52 1.14
C ARG A 121 -10.71 2.04 0.49
N LEU A 122 -9.56 1.50 0.85
CA LEU A 122 -8.26 1.99 0.39
C LEU A 122 -8.06 1.83 -1.11
N ILE A 123 -8.65 0.78 -1.72
CA ILE A 123 -8.59 0.61 -3.19
C ILE A 123 -9.24 1.82 -3.90
N ASP A 124 -10.37 2.31 -3.38
CA ASP A 124 -11.05 3.47 -3.96
C ASP A 124 -10.24 4.76 -3.75
N LEU A 125 -9.72 4.96 -2.53
CA LEU A 125 -8.88 6.12 -2.17
C LEU A 125 -7.60 6.19 -3.02
N LEU A 126 -6.98 5.05 -3.32
CA LEU A 126 -5.77 4.97 -4.13
C LEU A 126 -6.06 5.20 -5.62
N ARG A 127 -7.16 4.66 -6.16
CA ARG A 127 -7.54 4.83 -7.58
C ARG A 127 -7.98 6.25 -7.92
N ASN A 128 -8.66 6.91 -6.98
CA ASN A 128 -9.20 8.26 -7.19
C ASN A 128 -8.95 9.13 -5.94
N PRO A 129 -7.72 9.67 -5.80
CA PRO A 129 -7.34 10.44 -4.62
C PRO A 129 -7.93 11.84 -4.57
N GLU A 130 -8.41 12.36 -5.71
CA GLU A 130 -9.02 13.68 -5.78
C GLU A 130 -10.48 13.62 -5.28
N PRO A 131 -10.93 14.63 -4.51
CA PRO A 131 -12.34 14.77 -4.18
C PRO A 131 -13.16 14.94 -5.46
N ASP A 132 -14.37 14.39 -5.50
CA ASP A 132 -15.24 14.50 -6.68
C ASP A 132 -15.53 15.98 -7.01
N ASP A 133 -14.84 16.52 -8.02
CA ASP A 133 -15.08 17.87 -8.53
C ASP A 133 -16.34 17.87 -9.39
N ARG A 134 -17.50 18.01 -8.74
CA ARG A 134 -18.82 18.08 -9.39
C ARG A 134 -19.22 19.50 -9.79
N SER A 135 -18.22 20.36 -10.05
CA SER A 135 -18.44 21.73 -10.53
C SER A 135 -19.11 21.76 -11.91
N ASP A 136 -18.99 20.69 -12.69
CA ASP A 136 -19.64 20.49 -13.99
C ASP A 136 -21.18 20.37 -13.89
N LEU A 137 -21.70 19.73 -12.83
CA LEU A 137 -23.13 19.57 -12.57
C LEU A 137 -23.85 20.88 -12.22
N LEU A 138 -23.11 21.91 -11.80
CA LEU A 138 -23.68 23.24 -11.53
C LEU A 138 -23.92 24.04 -12.81
N MET A 139 -23.30 23.68 -13.95
CA MET A 139 -23.47 24.42 -15.21
C MET A 139 -24.74 24.04 -15.99
N SER A 140 -25.41 22.92 -15.67
CA SER A 140 -26.58 22.44 -16.42
C SER A 140 -27.93 23.02 -15.95
N THR A 141 -27.94 23.96 -15.01
CA THR A 141 -29.17 24.62 -14.52
C THR A 141 -29.33 26.08 -14.97
N GLY A 142 -28.49 26.54 -15.91
CA GLY A 142 -28.56 27.88 -16.53
C GLY A 142 -29.44 27.94 -17.77
#